data_AF-A0A832AA85-F1
#
_entry.id   AF-A0A832AA85-F1
#
_cell.length_a   1.000
_cell.length_b   1.000
_cell.length_c   1.000
_cell.angle_alpha   90.00
_cell.angle_beta   90.00
_cell.angle_gamma   90.00
#
_symmetry.space_group_name_H-M   'P 1'
#
loop_
_entity.id
_entity.type
_entity.pdbx_description
1 polymer ?
#
loop_
_entity_poly.entity_id
_entity_poly.type
_entity_poly.pdbx_seq_one_letter_code
_entity_poly.pdbx_strand_id
1 'polypeptide(L)'
;MITKKQKEVFDFIKTYSKSNGYAPSLEEIQRKFKLASVSTAHFHVTKLKKAGYLEKIENKARSISVPEKEQLVRIPLMGVIAAGEPIEAIRQNEFIAVAKTKLPKNGDFYALRVSGNSMIDENIKDGDIILVRQQEVAENGQRVVALIDNYEATLKKFFKERNQIRLQPANSAYEPIIIRKDRDIKIQGIVVDVIQNEPQQIEDFLTTISLKRNKILPLNKIILGDAIAELKKLPNESCDVIVIDPPYNIGKNFGNNIDKRELSEYVAWCKEWINESIRVMKPTGTMFIYGFSEILAHLSVEIPINKRWLIWHYTNKNVASLNFWQRSHEAIICAWKDRPIFNRDDVREPYTEGFLNGAAGKVRKGTIGRFSKNGTETVYKAHEGGALPRDVIKIPALAGGAGMIERWFLCKTCDDVFEPRELKKHEKHEIIKHPTQKPLELSRKLILSAMPRKEGVVLVPFVGTGSECVAAKELGQSYIGFEINPDYIRIAEKFLKNTRITPRLF
;
A
#
# COMPACT_ATOMS: atom_id res chain seq x y z
N MET A 1 -27.16 -21.32 24.27
CA MET A 1 -27.91 -21.25 25.55
C MET A 1 -27.61 -22.49 26.37
N ILE A 2 -27.22 -22.37 27.64
CA ILE A 2 -26.89 -23.52 28.51
C ILE A 2 -28.04 -23.82 29.47
N THR A 3 -28.22 -25.09 29.81
CA THR A 3 -29.26 -25.55 30.76
C THR A 3 -28.90 -25.17 32.21
N LYS A 4 -29.90 -25.15 33.11
CA LYS A 4 -29.70 -24.88 34.54
C LYS A 4 -28.61 -25.77 35.16
N LYS A 5 -28.63 -27.06 34.84
CA LYS A 5 -27.63 -28.02 35.32
C LYS A 5 -26.22 -27.75 34.76
N GLN A 6 -26.11 -27.33 33.50
CA GLN A 6 -24.82 -26.95 32.90
C GLN A 6 -24.28 -25.66 33.52
N LYS A 7 -25.14 -24.69 33.85
CA LYS A 7 -24.74 -23.48 34.57
C LYS A 7 -24.20 -23.81 35.97
N GLU A 8 -24.89 -24.66 36.71
CA GLU A 8 -24.42 -25.13 38.03
C GLU A 8 -23.04 -25.81 37.93
N VAL A 9 -22.84 -26.68 36.93
CA VAL A 9 -21.55 -27.34 36.67
C VAL A 9 -20.46 -26.32 36.31
N PHE A 10 -20.77 -25.33 35.48
CA PHE A 10 -19.85 -24.26 35.12
C PHE A 10 -19.43 -23.41 36.33
N ASP A 11 -20.39 -23.00 37.16
CA ASP A 11 -20.13 -22.19 38.36
C ASP A 11 -19.28 -22.98 39.38
N PHE A 12 -19.52 -24.29 39.51
CA PHE A 12 -18.68 -25.15 40.35
C PHE A 12 -17.25 -25.25 39.84
N ILE A 13 -17.04 -25.47 38.53
CA ILE A 13 -15.71 -25.49 37.92
C ILE A 13 -15.00 -24.16 38.17
N LYS A 14 -15.69 -23.03 37.98
CA LYS A 14 -15.14 -21.68 38.19
C LYS A 14 -14.69 -21.46 39.64
N THR A 15 -15.55 -21.79 40.62
CA THR A 15 -15.22 -21.63 42.04
C THR A 15 -14.11 -22.58 42.47
N TYR A 16 -14.15 -23.84 42.02
CA TYR A 16 -13.15 -24.84 42.37
C TYR A 16 -11.76 -24.48 41.83
N SER A 17 -11.68 -24.04 40.57
CA SER A 17 -10.42 -23.58 39.97
C SER A 17 -9.85 -22.36 40.68
N LYS A 18 -10.70 -21.40 41.10
CA LYS A 18 -10.27 -20.20 41.82
C LYS A 18 -9.72 -20.53 43.22
N SER A 19 -10.31 -21.49 43.91
CA SER A 19 -9.90 -21.88 45.27
C SER A 19 -8.67 -22.79 45.29
N ASN A 20 -8.51 -23.68 44.31
CA ASN A 20 -7.48 -24.73 44.34
C ASN A 20 -6.33 -24.51 43.36
N GLY A 21 -6.44 -23.53 42.45
CA GLY A 21 -5.43 -23.28 41.41
C GLY A 21 -5.42 -24.30 40.26
N TYR A 22 -6.35 -25.26 40.25
CA TYR A 22 -6.55 -26.24 39.19
C TYR A 22 -8.02 -26.65 39.07
N ALA A 23 -8.42 -27.13 37.89
CA ALA A 23 -9.80 -27.55 37.64
C ALA A 23 -10.18 -28.88 38.31
N PRO A 24 -11.45 -29.07 38.68
CA PRO A 24 -11.91 -30.32 39.27
C PRO A 24 -11.86 -31.45 38.25
N SER A 25 -11.63 -32.67 38.72
CA SER A 25 -11.70 -33.89 37.91
C SER A 25 -13.14 -34.23 37.54
N LEU A 26 -13.33 -35.07 36.52
CA LEU A 26 -14.67 -35.54 36.13
C LEU A 26 -15.36 -36.31 37.28
N GLU A 27 -14.59 -37.00 38.12
CA GLU A 27 -15.08 -37.71 39.31
C GLU A 27 -15.47 -36.76 40.44
N GLU A 28 -14.78 -35.62 40.58
CA GLU A 28 -15.13 -34.57 41.55
C GLU A 28 -16.42 -33.86 41.13
N ILE A 29 -16.58 -33.60 39.83
CA ILE A 29 -17.83 -33.06 39.26
C ILE A 29 -18.97 -34.08 39.46
N GLN A 30 -18.74 -35.36 39.17
CA GLN A 30 -19.73 -36.41 39.38
C GLN A 30 -20.18 -36.48 40.84
N ARG A 31 -19.23 -36.52 41.79
CA ARG A 31 -19.52 -36.58 43.23
C ARG A 31 -20.27 -35.36 43.73
N LYS A 32 -19.85 -34.15 43.32
CA LYS A 32 -20.49 -32.91 43.74
C LYS A 32 -21.95 -32.82 43.31
N PHE A 33 -22.26 -33.25 42.09
CA PHE A 33 -23.60 -33.15 41.51
C PHE A 33 -24.42 -34.45 41.61
N LYS A 34 -23.89 -35.47 42.29
CA LYS A 34 -24.48 -36.82 42.42
C LYS A 34 -24.94 -37.38 41.07
N LEU A 35 -24.08 -37.28 40.06
CA LEU A 35 -24.40 -37.74 38.71
C LEU A 35 -24.29 -39.26 38.61
N ALA A 36 -25.15 -39.87 37.79
CA ALA A 36 -25.24 -41.31 37.62
C ALA A 36 -23.93 -41.96 37.16
N SER A 37 -23.09 -41.24 36.40
CA SER A 37 -21.77 -41.72 35.98
C SER A 37 -20.79 -40.59 35.67
N VAL A 38 -19.49 -40.93 35.62
CA VAL A 38 -18.42 -40.04 35.14
C VAL A 38 -18.70 -39.57 33.70
N SER A 39 -19.31 -40.42 32.87
CA SER A 39 -19.70 -40.08 31.50
C SER A 39 -20.75 -38.96 31.44
N THR A 40 -21.66 -38.88 32.43
CA THR A 40 -22.61 -37.77 32.53
C THR A 40 -21.90 -36.45 32.87
N ALA A 41 -20.87 -36.49 33.74
CA ALA A 41 -20.04 -35.31 34.01
C ALA A 41 -19.28 -34.88 32.74
N HIS A 42 -18.70 -35.84 32.02
CA HIS A 42 -18.03 -35.60 30.74
C HIS A 42 -18.97 -34.97 29.70
N PHE A 43 -20.24 -35.39 29.63
CA PHE A 43 -21.25 -34.82 28.74
C PHE A 43 -21.50 -33.34 29.02
N HIS A 44 -21.69 -32.96 30.28
CA HIS A 44 -21.91 -31.57 30.67
C HIS A 44 -20.70 -30.67 30.37
N VAL A 45 -19.50 -31.14 30.71
CA VAL A 45 -18.23 -30.44 30.40
C VAL A 45 -18.05 -30.28 28.89
N THR A 46 -18.31 -31.33 28.10
CA THR A 46 -18.21 -31.28 26.63
C THR A 46 -19.19 -30.27 26.03
N LYS A 47 -20.43 -30.21 26.54
CA LYS A 47 -21.43 -29.23 26.08
C LYS A 47 -21.05 -27.80 26.45
N LEU A 48 -20.49 -27.57 27.63
CA LEU A 48 -19.97 -26.26 28.05
C LEU A 48 -18.78 -25.82 27.19
N LYS A 49 -17.88 -26.74 26.84
CA LYS A 49 -16.78 -26.51 25.89
C LYS A 49 -17.29 -26.13 24.51
N LYS A 50 -18.20 -26.93 23.92
CA LYS A 50 -18.81 -26.62 22.61
C LYS A 50 -19.58 -25.30 22.60
N ALA A 51 -20.09 -24.86 23.75
CA ALA A 51 -20.78 -23.59 23.90
C ALA A 51 -19.83 -22.41 24.21
N GLY A 52 -18.51 -22.62 24.24
CA GLY A 52 -17.50 -21.57 24.45
C GLY A 52 -17.32 -21.12 25.91
N TYR A 53 -17.85 -21.86 26.88
CA TYR A 53 -17.73 -21.51 28.30
C TYR A 53 -16.47 -22.07 28.96
N LEU A 54 -15.85 -23.10 28.39
CA LEU A 54 -14.66 -23.77 28.93
C LEU A 54 -13.63 -23.98 27.82
N GLU A 55 -12.35 -23.73 28.09
CA GLU A 55 -11.25 -24.02 27.16
C GLU A 55 -10.33 -25.12 27.72
N LYS A 56 -9.69 -25.89 26.82
CA LYS A 56 -8.73 -26.94 27.21
C LYS A 56 -7.33 -26.47 26.83
N ILE A 57 -6.41 -26.52 27.79
CA ILE A 57 -4.97 -26.45 27.50
C ILE A 57 -4.53 -27.87 27.15
N GLU A 58 -4.01 -28.12 25.94
CA GLU A 58 -3.58 -29.45 25.54
C GLU A 58 -2.35 -29.93 26.36
N ASN A 59 -2.31 -31.24 26.63
CA ASN A 59 -1.23 -31.98 27.32
C ASN A 59 -1.09 -31.97 28.86
N LYS A 60 -2.18 -31.79 29.65
CA LYS A 60 -2.19 -32.24 31.07
C LYS A 60 -3.56 -32.79 31.52
N ALA A 61 -3.56 -33.73 32.47
CA ALA A 61 -4.76 -34.05 33.25
C ALA A 61 -5.15 -32.81 34.09
N ARG A 62 -6.45 -32.45 34.12
CA ARG A 62 -7.02 -31.27 34.81
C ARG A 62 -6.84 -29.89 34.13
N SER A 63 -6.80 -29.84 32.80
CA SER A 63 -6.66 -28.57 32.05
C SER A 63 -7.99 -27.99 31.56
N ILE A 64 -8.89 -27.60 32.46
CA ILE A 64 -10.07 -26.79 32.11
C ILE A 64 -9.88 -25.38 32.68
N SER A 65 -9.76 -24.36 31.84
CA SER A 65 -9.71 -22.97 32.26
C SER A 65 -11.02 -22.26 31.93
N VAL A 66 -11.45 -21.35 32.82
CA VAL A 66 -12.52 -20.40 32.55
C VAL A 66 -11.86 -19.16 31.95
N PRO A 67 -12.23 -18.71 30.74
CA PRO A 67 -11.64 -17.51 30.17
C PRO A 67 -12.01 -16.30 31.02
N GLU A 68 -11.01 -15.64 31.61
CA GLU A 68 -11.19 -14.31 32.20
C GLU A 68 -11.34 -13.32 31.04
N LYS A 69 -12.45 -12.55 31.03
CA LYS A 69 -12.55 -11.38 30.16
C LYS A 69 -11.54 -10.37 30.65
N GLU A 70 -10.37 -10.30 30.00
CA GLU A 70 -9.36 -9.29 30.32
C GLU A 70 -9.96 -7.89 30.16
N GLN A 71 -9.82 -7.07 31.20
CA GLN A 71 -10.24 -5.67 31.14
C GLN A 71 -9.24 -4.91 30.26
N LEU A 72 -9.69 -4.51 29.07
CA LEU A 72 -8.89 -3.72 28.14
C LEU A 72 -8.95 -2.23 28.50
N VAL A 73 -7.80 -1.56 28.44
CA VAL A 73 -7.64 -0.11 28.63
C VAL A 73 -7.20 0.51 27.30
N ARG A 74 -7.72 1.69 26.98
CA ARG A 74 -7.34 2.44 25.77
C ARG A 74 -6.16 3.34 26.08
N ILE A 75 -5.07 3.17 25.33
CA ILE A 75 -3.84 3.95 25.46
C ILE A 75 -3.64 4.79 24.20
N PRO A 76 -3.40 6.11 24.31
CA PRO A 76 -3.21 6.98 23.15
C PRO A 76 -1.93 6.64 22.39
N LEU A 77 -2.01 6.53 21.06
CA LEU A 77 -0.85 6.36 20.18
C LEU A 77 -0.40 7.75 19.70
N MET A 78 0.74 8.21 20.20
CA MET A 78 1.18 9.62 20.07
C MET A 78 2.09 9.89 18.87
N GLY A 79 2.38 8.87 18.04
CA GLY A 79 3.15 9.03 16.82
C GLY A 79 4.19 7.93 16.61
N VAL A 80 5.21 8.25 15.81
CA VAL A 80 6.33 7.37 15.45
C VAL A 80 7.61 7.89 16.13
N ILE A 81 8.49 6.99 16.56
CA ILE A 81 9.77 7.31 17.19
C ILE A 81 10.92 6.66 16.44
N ALA A 82 11.89 7.50 16.02
CA ALA A 82 13.24 7.21 15.48
C ALA A 82 13.65 7.99 14.20
N ALA A 83 12.95 9.06 13.81
CA ALA A 83 13.41 9.99 12.79
C ALA A 83 13.94 11.27 13.45
N GLY A 84 15.02 11.86 12.91
CA GLY A 84 15.66 13.09 13.39
C GLY A 84 14.83 14.38 13.21
N GLU A 85 13.52 14.28 13.31
CA GLU A 85 12.58 15.40 13.34
C GLU A 85 11.75 15.36 14.64
N PRO A 86 11.15 16.49 15.08
CA PRO A 86 10.36 16.54 16.30
C PRO A 86 9.24 15.51 16.31
N ILE A 87 8.85 15.05 17.51
CA ILE A 87 7.51 14.48 17.69
C ILE A 87 6.53 15.61 17.39
N GLU A 88 6.08 15.72 16.14
CA GLU A 88 4.95 16.55 15.80
C GLU A 88 3.74 15.96 16.54
N ALA A 89 3.30 16.67 17.58
CA ALA A 89 2.03 16.41 18.24
C ALA A 89 0.87 16.80 17.31
N ILE A 90 0.74 16.12 16.17
CA ILE A 90 -0.53 16.08 15.45
C ILE A 90 -1.43 15.20 16.32
N ARG A 91 -2.39 15.82 17.01
CA ARG A 91 -3.43 15.11 17.76
C ARG A 91 -4.30 14.29 16.79
N GLN A 92 -3.80 13.16 16.33
CA GLN A 92 -4.63 12.11 15.77
C GLN A 92 -5.15 11.29 16.96
N ASN A 93 -6.46 11.14 17.07
CA ASN A 93 -7.11 10.41 18.16
C ASN A 93 -7.00 8.88 17.96
N GLU A 94 -5.79 8.37 17.70
CA GLU A 94 -5.54 6.94 17.61
C GLU A 94 -5.27 6.36 19.01
N PHE A 95 -5.84 5.18 19.27
CA PHE A 95 -5.69 4.47 20.55
C PHE A 95 -5.41 3.00 20.28
N ILE A 96 -4.58 2.39 21.11
CA ILE A 96 -4.41 0.93 21.18
C ILE A 96 -5.16 0.37 22.38
N ALA A 97 -5.70 -0.84 22.26
CA ALA A 97 -6.32 -1.57 23.37
C ALA A 97 -5.27 -2.48 24.02
N VAL A 98 -4.96 -2.25 25.29
CA VAL A 98 -3.96 -3.01 26.06
C VAL A 98 -4.64 -3.66 27.25
N ALA A 99 -4.33 -4.93 27.51
CA ALA A 99 -4.81 -5.62 28.71
C ALA A 99 -4.28 -4.91 29.96
N LYS A 100 -5.16 -4.62 30.94
CA LYS A 100 -4.79 -3.94 32.19
C LYS A 100 -3.68 -4.66 32.96
N THR A 101 -3.53 -5.96 32.76
CA THR A 101 -2.46 -6.80 33.33
C THR A 101 -1.05 -6.45 32.82
N LYS A 102 -0.94 -5.88 31.61
CA LYS A 102 0.33 -5.42 31.01
C LYS A 102 0.73 -4.01 31.46
N LEU A 103 -0.17 -3.30 32.16
CA LEU A 103 0.08 -1.95 32.64
C LEU A 103 0.47 -1.96 34.12
N PRO A 104 1.53 -1.24 34.53
CA PRO A 104 1.74 -0.93 35.94
C PRO A 104 0.51 -0.26 36.57
N LYS A 105 0.26 -0.51 37.85
CA LYS A 105 -0.98 -0.12 38.54
C LYS A 105 -1.27 1.40 38.51
N ASN A 106 -0.23 2.23 38.46
CA ASN A 106 -0.31 3.70 38.48
C ASN A 106 0.63 4.32 37.43
N GLY A 107 0.24 5.47 36.89
CA GLY A 107 1.03 6.28 35.95
C GLY A 107 0.23 6.63 34.68
N ASP A 108 0.67 7.68 33.99
CA ASP A 108 0.15 8.02 32.67
C ASP A 108 0.96 7.27 31.60
N PHE A 109 0.25 6.71 30.63
CA PHE A 109 0.84 5.87 29.59
C PHE A 109 0.45 6.36 28.21
N TYR A 110 1.39 6.27 27.29
CA TYR A 110 1.17 6.50 25.87
C TYR A 110 1.94 5.46 25.06
N ALA A 111 1.56 5.30 23.81
CA ALA A 111 2.21 4.40 22.87
C ALA A 111 2.91 5.18 21.77
N LEU A 112 4.02 4.64 21.26
CA LEU A 112 4.71 5.14 20.08
C LEU A 112 5.04 3.96 19.16
N ARG A 113 4.93 4.16 17.85
CA ARG A 113 5.39 3.18 16.86
C ARG A 113 6.87 3.35 16.61
N VAL A 114 7.64 2.27 16.66
CA VAL A 114 9.08 2.29 16.41
C VAL A 114 9.34 2.36 14.92
N SER A 115 10.28 3.23 14.53
CA SER A 115 10.88 3.24 13.20
C SER A 115 12.38 2.87 13.31
N GLY A 116 12.93 2.17 12.33
CA GLY A 116 14.33 1.77 12.30
C GLY A 116 14.73 0.66 13.29
N ASN A 117 15.99 0.26 13.21
CA ASN A 117 16.50 -0.97 13.85
C ASN A 117 17.52 -0.73 14.96
N SER A 118 17.61 0.50 15.49
CA SER A 118 18.64 0.88 16.48
C SER A 118 18.55 0.19 17.84
N MET A 119 17.46 -0.55 18.08
CA MET A 119 17.16 -1.22 19.35
C MET A 119 16.91 -2.73 19.18
N ILE A 120 17.37 -3.31 18.06
CA ILE A 120 17.09 -4.70 17.69
C ILE A 120 17.60 -5.74 18.70
N ASP A 121 18.74 -5.46 19.36
CA ASP A 121 19.33 -6.33 20.39
C ASP A 121 18.52 -6.30 21.71
N GLU A 122 17.62 -5.33 21.87
CA GLU A 122 16.62 -5.27 22.95
C GLU A 122 15.26 -5.85 22.51
N ASN A 123 15.26 -6.59 21.39
CA ASN A 123 14.08 -7.21 20.78
C ASN A 123 12.98 -6.19 20.42
N ILE A 124 13.41 -4.98 20.03
CA ILE A 124 12.55 -3.91 19.52
C ILE A 124 12.90 -3.73 18.04
N LYS A 125 11.96 -4.08 17.18
CA LYS A 125 12.11 -4.05 15.73
C LYS A 125 11.35 -2.87 15.13
N ASP A 126 11.72 -2.51 13.91
CA ASP A 126 10.94 -1.58 13.10
C ASP A 126 9.47 -2.02 13.01
N GLY A 127 8.54 -1.08 13.22
CA GLY A 127 7.10 -1.32 13.22
C GLY A 127 6.49 -1.79 14.54
N ASP A 128 7.30 -2.18 15.54
CA ASP A 128 6.80 -2.52 16.88
C ASP A 128 6.11 -1.31 17.54
N ILE A 129 5.20 -1.57 18.47
CA ILE A 129 4.58 -0.51 19.29
C ILE A 129 5.15 -0.59 20.70
N ILE A 130 5.84 0.47 21.13
CA ILE A 130 6.32 0.59 22.50
C ILE A 130 5.28 1.27 23.37
N LEU A 131 5.07 0.71 24.55
CA LEU A 131 4.26 1.30 25.60
C LEU A 131 5.18 2.06 26.56
N VAL A 132 4.90 3.34 26.75
CA VAL A 132 5.76 4.27 27.47
C VAL A 132 5.02 4.81 28.68
N ARG A 133 5.65 4.74 29.85
CA ARG A 133 5.18 5.44 31.05
C ARG A 133 5.78 6.84 31.05
N GLN A 134 4.93 7.85 31.11
CA GLN A 134 5.35 9.25 31.13
C GLN A 134 6.05 9.58 32.45
N GLN A 135 7.31 10.01 32.36
CA GLN A 135 8.14 10.42 33.50
C GLN A 135 9.40 11.14 33.02
N GLU A 136 10.00 11.96 33.88
CA GLU A 136 11.15 12.82 33.55
C GLU A 136 12.51 12.28 34.04
N VAL A 137 12.50 11.20 34.81
CA VAL A 137 13.70 10.59 35.38
C VAL A 137 13.88 9.17 34.86
N ALA A 138 15.13 8.72 34.68
CA ALA A 138 15.46 7.36 34.27
C ALA A 138 16.71 6.86 35.00
N GLU A 139 16.77 5.55 35.23
CA GLU A 139 17.93 4.85 35.78
C GLU A 139 18.83 4.31 34.67
N ASN A 140 20.11 4.09 34.99
CA ASN A 140 21.07 3.55 34.03
C ASN A 140 20.64 2.18 33.50
N GLY A 141 20.69 2.02 32.18
CA GLY A 141 20.30 0.81 31.47
C GLY A 141 18.82 0.77 31.06
N GLN A 142 17.97 1.69 31.54
CA GLN A 142 16.57 1.74 31.13
C GLN A 142 16.41 2.20 29.68
N ARG A 143 15.40 1.65 28.99
CA ARG A 143 14.98 2.06 27.65
C ARG A 143 14.12 3.32 27.78
N VAL A 144 14.56 4.43 27.20
CA VAL A 144 13.93 5.74 27.36
C VAL A 144 13.53 6.33 26.03
N VAL A 145 12.44 7.12 26.07
CA VAL A 145 12.15 8.14 25.07
C VAL A 145 12.81 9.43 25.54
N ALA A 146 13.81 9.90 24.80
CA ALA A 146 14.55 11.11 25.12
C ALA A 146 14.36 12.15 24.01
N LEU A 147 14.09 13.39 24.41
CA LEU A 147 14.04 14.57 23.55
C LEU A 147 15.34 15.35 23.72
N ILE A 148 16.10 15.50 22.64
CA ILE A 148 17.39 16.20 22.61
C ILE A 148 17.19 17.56 21.95
N ASP A 149 17.80 18.60 22.52
CA ASP A 149 17.76 19.99 22.07
C ASP A 149 16.33 20.54 21.81
N ASN A 150 15.32 19.94 22.47
CA ASN A 150 13.90 20.24 22.30
C ASN A 150 13.31 19.97 20.90
N TYR A 151 14.02 19.29 20.00
CA TYR A 151 13.53 18.98 18.65
C TYR A 151 13.78 17.54 18.18
N GLU A 152 14.66 16.75 18.79
CA GLU A 152 14.99 15.41 18.30
C GLU A 152 14.55 14.34 19.30
N ALA A 153 13.53 13.53 18.97
CA ALA A 153 13.10 12.45 19.84
C ALA A 153 13.71 11.10 19.44
N THR A 154 14.27 10.38 20.41
CA THR A 154 14.95 9.11 20.17
C THR A 154 14.63 8.06 21.22
N LEU A 155 14.65 6.80 20.79
CA LEU A 155 14.54 5.62 21.64
C LEU A 155 15.93 5.00 21.82
N LYS A 156 16.46 5.00 23.05
CA LYS A 156 17.80 4.47 23.39
C LYS A 156 17.85 3.94 24.82
N LYS A 157 18.93 3.24 25.18
CA LYS A 157 19.24 2.96 26.59
C LYS A 157 19.93 4.17 27.24
N PHE A 158 19.43 4.59 28.38
CA PHE A 158 19.96 5.74 29.10
C PHE A 158 21.12 5.35 30.01
N PHE A 159 22.20 6.13 29.98
CA PHE A 159 23.31 6.03 30.94
C PHE A 159 23.76 7.42 31.38
N LYS A 160 23.58 7.73 32.66
CA LYS A 160 24.14 8.89 33.34
C LYS A 160 25.56 8.58 33.81
N GLU A 161 26.53 9.29 33.26
CA GLU A 161 27.95 9.21 33.59
C GLU A 161 28.41 10.52 34.26
N ARG A 162 29.62 10.57 34.84
CA ARG A 162 30.05 11.69 35.72
C ARG A 162 29.94 13.08 35.07
N ASN A 163 30.18 13.20 33.76
CA ASN A 163 30.21 14.48 33.03
C ASN A 163 29.38 14.49 31.74
N GLN A 164 28.62 13.42 31.47
CA GLN A 164 27.87 13.28 30.22
C GLN A 164 26.71 12.30 30.40
N ILE A 165 25.74 12.39 29.51
CA ILE A 165 24.69 11.39 29.33
C ILE A 165 24.98 10.65 28.02
N ARG A 166 24.96 9.32 28.08
CA ARG A 166 25.08 8.46 26.90
C ARG A 166 23.74 7.81 26.62
N LEU A 167 23.23 8.03 25.41
CA LEU A 167 22.08 7.35 24.85
C LEU A 167 22.60 6.25 23.93
N GLN A 168 22.57 5.03 24.44
CA GLN A 168 23.18 3.87 23.81
C GLN A 168 22.16 3.15 22.91
N PRO A 169 22.43 2.96 21.61
CA PRO A 169 21.67 2.04 20.78
C PRO A 169 21.92 0.60 21.22
N ALA A 170 20.90 -0.24 21.08
CA ALA A 170 21.01 -1.68 21.19
C ALA A 170 21.05 -2.30 19.78
N ASN A 171 22.07 -1.88 19.03
CA ASN A 171 22.44 -2.40 17.73
C ASN A 171 23.88 -1.96 17.47
N SER A 172 24.78 -2.91 17.23
CA SER A 172 26.22 -2.66 17.04
C SER A 172 26.55 -1.80 15.81
N ALA A 173 25.63 -1.65 14.85
CA ALA A 173 25.82 -0.82 13.67
C ALA A 173 25.67 0.69 13.92
N TYR A 174 25.26 1.10 15.13
CA TYR A 174 25.01 2.50 15.47
C TYR A 174 25.94 2.96 16.60
N GLU A 175 26.45 4.19 16.47
CA GLU A 175 27.26 4.81 17.52
C GLU A 175 26.40 5.38 18.66
N PRO A 176 26.90 5.39 19.91
CA PRO A 176 26.21 6.02 21.03
C PRO A 176 26.10 7.54 20.86
N ILE A 177 24.96 8.12 21.21
CA ILE A 177 24.79 9.57 21.26
C ILE A 177 25.30 10.06 22.62
N ILE A 178 26.28 10.96 22.61
CA ILE A 178 26.89 11.54 23.81
C ILE A 178 26.41 12.97 23.98
N ILE A 179 25.69 13.23 25.08
CA ILE A 179 25.18 14.54 25.47
C ILE A 179 26.08 15.08 26.59
N ARG A 180 26.77 16.19 26.30
CA ARG A 180 27.59 16.94 27.25
C ARG A 180 26.82 18.16 27.76
N LYS A 181 27.42 18.94 28.66
CA LYS A 181 26.75 20.07 29.34
C LYS A 181 26.26 21.20 28.41
N ASP A 182 26.70 21.20 27.16
CA ASP A 182 26.35 22.17 26.11
C ASP A 182 25.08 21.81 25.34
N ARG A 183 24.50 20.63 25.56
CA ARG A 183 23.25 20.17 24.91
C ARG A 183 22.15 19.90 25.92
N ASP A 184 20.90 20.19 25.53
CA ASP A 184 19.72 19.95 26.37
C ASP A 184 19.17 18.54 26.12
N ILE A 185 18.69 17.87 27.17
CA ILE A 185 18.05 16.57 27.08
C ILE A 185 16.93 16.44 28.11
N LYS A 186 15.77 16.00 27.64
CA LYS A 186 14.59 15.73 28.47
C LYS A 186 14.15 14.29 28.27
N ILE A 187 13.99 13.56 29.36
CA ILE A 187 13.35 12.25 29.31
C ILE A 187 11.84 12.47 29.27
N GLN A 188 11.17 11.89 28.28
CA GLN A 188 9.71 11.96 28.13
C GLN A 188 9.01 10.72 28.68
N GLY A 189 9.75 9.63 28.88
CA GLY A 189 9.23 8.44 29.52
C GLY A 189 10.14 7.23 29.42
N ILE A 190 9.73 6.15 30.09
CA ILE A 190 10.42 4.86 30.07
C ILE A 190 9.56 3.82 29.36
N VAL A 191 10.19 2.93 28.59
CA VAL A 191 9.49 1.83 27.91
C VAL A 191 9.17 0.74 28.93
N VAL A 192 7.89 0.49 29.15
CA VAL A 192 7.39 -0.54 30.10
C VAL A 192 7.09 -1.86 29.42
N ASP A 193 6.66 -1.84 28.16
CA ASP A 193 6.36 -3.04 27.39
C ASP A 193 6.57 -2.78 25.88
N VAL A 194 6.75 -3.85 25.13
CA VAL A 194 6.91 -3.83 23.67
C VAL A 194 5.85 -4.76 23.10
N ILE A 195 4.90 -4.19 22.36
CA ILE A 195 3.94 -4.94 21.59
C ILE A 195 4.61 -5.23 20.26
N GLN A 196 5.17 -6.43 20.16
CA GLN A 196 5.81 -6.89 18.94
C GLN A 196 4.80 -6.90 17.81
N ASN A 197 5.20 -6.31 16.70
CA ASN A 197 4.61 -6.57 15.41
C ASN A 197 5.14 -7.92 14.95
N GLU A 198 4.78 -9.00 15.65
CA GLU A 198 4.99 -10.32 15.08
C GLU A 198 4.14 -10.40 13.82
N PRO A 199 4.65 -11.03 12.73
CA PRO A 199 3.79 -11.63 11.74
C PRO A 199 3.06 -12.75 12.47
N GLN A 200 2.04 -12.39 13.24
CA GLN A 200 1.11 -13.32 13.83
C GLN A 200 0.64 -14.18 12.66
N GLN A 201 0.57 -15.48 12.89
CA GLN A 201 0.02 -16.50 12.00
C GLN A 201 -1.41 -16.12 11.61
N ILE A 202 -1.47 -15.16 10.70
CA ILE A 202 -2.63 -14.58 10.07
C ILE A 202 -3.22 -15.61 9.10
N GLU A 203 -2.44 -16.63 8.72
CA GLU A 203 -2.87 -17.71 7.82
C GLU A 203 -4.05 -18.54 8.34
N ASP A 204 -4.25 -18.68 9.67
CA ASP A 204 -5.34 -19.52 10.20
C ASP A 204 -6.57 -18.75 10.72
N PHE A 205 -6.43 -17.45 11.07
CA PHE A 205 -7.59 -16.63 11.47
C PHE A 205 -8.15 -15.79 10.32
N LEU A 206 -7.34 -15.40 9.32
CA LEU A 206 -7.84 -14.75 8.10
C LEU A 206 -8.38 -15.73 7.05
N THR A 207 -8.15 -17.04 7.17
CA THR A 207 -8.84 -18.04 6.36
C THR A 207 -10.32 -18.19 6.72
N THR A 208 -10.80 -17.56 7.80
CA THR A 208 -12.24 -17.56 8.16
C THR A 208 -12.87 -16.16 8.32
N ILE A 209 -12.20 -15.10 7.85
CA ILE A 209 -12.94 -13.95 7.32
C ILE A 209 -12.93 -14.14 5.82
N SER A 210 -14.00 -14.75 5.30
CA SER A 210 -14.37 -14.56 3.90
C SER A 210 -14.45 -13.05 3.68
N LEU A 211 -13.35 -12.42 3.25
CA LEU A 211 -13.42 -11.14 2.55
C LEU A 211 -14.48 -11.37 1.49
N LYS A 212 -15.66 -10.76 1.67
CA LYS A 212 -16.72 -10.84 0.68
C LYS A 212 -16.19 -10.13 -0.56
N ARG A 213 -15.47 -10.89 -1.39
CA ARG A 213 -15.04 -10.44 -2.70
C ARG A 213 -16.31 -10.14 -3.49
N ASN A 214 -16.28 -9.01 -4.19
CA ASN A 214 -17.44 -8.62 -4.96
C ASN A 214 -17.67 -9.67 -6.06
N LYS A 215 -18.83 -10.32 -6.04
CA LYS A 215 -19.22 -11.24 -7.13
C LYS A 215 -19.40 -10.51 -8.47
N ILE A 216 -19.65 -9.20 -8.41
CA ILE A 216 -19.91 -8.34 -9.56
C ILE A 216 -18.88 -7.21 -9.54
N LEU A 217 -18.22 -6.99 -10.67
CA LEU A 217 -17.26 -5.90 -10.80
C LEU A 217 -17.98 -4.54 -10.83
N PRO A 218 -17.44 -3.52 -10.15
CA PRO A 218 -17.96 -2.15 -10.19
C PRO A 218 -17.54 -1.45 -11.50
N LEU A 219 -17.97 -2.00 -12.64
CA LEU A 219 -17.60 -1.50 -13.96
C LEU A 219 -18.06 -0.05 -14.16
N ASN A 220 -17.21 0.73 -14.80
CA ASN A 220 -17.36 2.14 -15.13
C ASN A 220 -17.57 3.04 -13.90
N LYS A 221 -16.90 2.71 -12.79
CA LYS A 221 -16.94 3.49 -11.55
C LYS A 221 -15.55 3.88 -11.08
N ILE A 222 -15.48 5.06 -10.48
CA ILE A 222 -14.37 5.51 -9.64
C ILE A 222 -14.86 5.40 -8.19
N ILE A 223 -14.14 4.66 -7.35
CA ILE A 223 -14.49 4.42 -5.95
C ILE A 223 -13.63 5.32 -5.08
N LEU A 224 -14.28 6.07 -4.18
CA LEU A 224 -13.60 6.81 -3.12
C LEU A 224 -13.05 5.82 -2.08
N GLY A 225 -11.74 5.60 -2.06
CA GLY A 225 -11.12 4.63 -1.17
C GLY A 225 -9.61 4.48 -1.36
N ASP A 226 -8.98 3.81 -0.39
CA ASP A 226 -7.57 3.43 -0.47
C ASP A 226 -7.36 2.32 -1.53
N ALA A 227 -6.36 2.49 -2.39
CA ALA A 227 -6.12 1.59 -3.51
C ALA A 227 -5.89 0.13 -3.07
N ILE A 228 -5.11 -0.10 -2.01
CA ILE A 228 -4.81 -1.46 -1.52
C ILE A 228 -6.08 -2.08 -0.94
N ALA A 229 -6.84 -1.31 -0.15
CA ALA A 229 -8.09 -1.78 0.44
C ALA A 229 -9.14 -2.14 -0.62
N GLU A 230 -9.28 -1.33 -1.69
CA GLU A 230 -10.23 -1.60 -2.77
C GLU A 230 -9.76 -2.75 -3.69
N LEU A 231 -8.46 -2.84 -3.99
CA LEU A 231 -7.87 -3.95 -4.75
C LEU A 231 -8.20 -5.31 -4.10
N LYS A 232 -8.07 -5.41 -2.77
CA LYS A 232 -8.36 -6.63 -1.99
C LYS A 232 -9.82 -7.11 -2.12
N LYS A 233 -10.75 -6.23 -2.50
CA LYS A 233 -12.17 -6.56 -2.71
C LYS A 233 -12.46 -7.14 -4.09
N LEU A 234 -11.58 -6.92 -5.06
CA LEU A 234 -11.75 -7.44 -6.42
C LEU A 234 -11.48 -8.96 -6.48
N PRO A 235 -12.23 -9.72 -7.30
CA PRO A 235 -11.92 -11.10 -7.62
C PRO A 235 -10.50 -11.27 -8.19
N ASN A 236 -9.98 -12.49 -8.11
CA ASN A 236 -8.75 -12.83 -8.85
C ASN A 236 -9.04 -12.77 -10.35
N GLU A 237 -8.02 -12.47 -11.15
CA GLU A 237 -8.06 -12.61 -12.61
C GLU A 237 -9.29 -11.94 -13.27
N SER A 238 -9.65 -10.75 -12.79
CA SER A 238 -10.82 -10.00 -13.24
C SER A 238 -10.50 -8.86 -14.21
N CYS A 239 -9.23 -8.47 -14.36
CA CYS A 239 -8.82 -7.30 -15.13
C CYS A 239 -7.86 -7.66 -16.27
N ASP A 240 -8.01 -7.02 -17.43
CA ASP A 240 -7.21 -7.28 -18.64
C ASP A 240 -6.02 -6.34 -18.75
N VAL A 241 -6.22 -5.06 -18.44
CA VAL A 241 -5.16 -4.06 -18.43
C VAL A 241 -5.18 -3.33 -17.09
N ILE A 242 -4.01 -3.13 -16.49
CA ILE A 242 -3.88 -2.33 -15.27
C ILE A 242 -2.96 -1.16 -15.58
N VAL A 243 -3.40 0.07 -15.36
CA VAL A 243 -2.58 1.27 -15.57
C VAL A 243 -2.40 1.96 -14.23
N ILE A 244 -1.16 2.05 -13.77
CA ILE A 244 -0.79 2.45 -12.42
C ILE A 244 0.10 3.69 -12.50
N ASP A 245 -0.43 4.83 -12.05
CA ASP A 245 0.31 6.09 -11.87
C ASP A 245 0.42 6.40 -10.37
N PRO A 246 1.30 5.70 -9.62
CA PRO A 246 1.40 5.90 -8.18
C PRO A 246 2.05 7.25 -7.84
N PRO A 247 1.94 7.75 -6.60
CA PRO A 247 2.87 8.75 -6.09
C PRO A 247 4.32 8.24 -6.21
N TYR A 248 5.29 9.09 -6.57
CA TYR A 248 6.66 8.67 -6.91
C TYR A 248 7.65 8.84 -5.75
N ASN A 249 7.19 9.18 -4.55
CA ASN A 249 8.03 9.45 -3.38
C ASN A 249 8.97 10.66 -3.56
N ILE A 250 8.50 11.72 -4.23
CA ILE A 250 9.30 12.91 -4.58
C ILE A 250 8.84 14.20 -3.88
N GLY A 251 7.93 14.11 -2.91
CA GLY A 251 7.46 15.25 -2.11
C GLY A 251 6.47 16.18 -2.83
N LYS A 252 5.77 15.70 -3.85
CA LYS A 252 4.59 16.34 -4.44
C LYS A 252 3.39 16.27 -3.49
N ASN A 253 2.65 17.37 -3.47
CA ASN A 253 1.40 17.49 -2.74
C ASN A 253 0.22 17.20 -3.67
N PHE A 254 -0.63 16.24 -3.28
CA PHE A 254 -1.83 15.82 -4.01
C PHE A 254 -3.14 16.34 -3.37
N GLY A 255 -3.04 17.42 -2.60
CA GLY A 255 -4.14 18.13 -1.93
C GLY A 255 -4.44 17.61 -0.52
N ASN A 256 -4.17 16.34 -0.24
CA ASN A 256 -4.45 15.69 1.03
C ASN A 256 -3.20 15.18 1.78
N ASN A 257 -2.08 15.02 1.08
CA ASN A 257 -0.81 14.56 1.65
C ASN A 257 0.38 14.91 0.73
N ILE A 258 1.58 14.92 1.29
CA ILE A 258 2.86 15.00 0.58
C ILE A 258 3.38 13.57 0.35
N ASP A 259 3.73 13.21 -0.89
CA ASP A 259 4.29 11.89 -1.19
C ASP A 259 5.78 11.80 -0.85
N LYS A 260 6.09 11.77 0.45
CA LYS A 260 7.46 11.55 0.92
C LYS A 260 7.48 10.62 2.12
N ARG A 261 8.20 9.52 1.97
CA ARG A 261 8.43 8.46 2.96
C ARG A 261 9.86 7.99 2.84
N GLU A 262 10.33 7.26 3.85
CA GLU A 262 11.57 6.50 3.73
C GLU A 262 11.45 5.52 2.54
N LEU A 263 12.55 5.30 1.81
CA LEU A 263 12.52 4.57 0.56
C LEU A 263 12.08 3.10 0.73
N SER A 264 12.57 2.42 1.77
CA SER A 264 12.17 1.04 2.06
C SER A 264 10.70 0.93 2.45
N GLU A 265 10.17 1.88 3.22
CA GLU A 265 8.74 1.97 3.53
C GLU A 265 7.90 2.18 2.27
N TYR A 266 8.34 3.08 1.38
CA TYR A 266 7.69 3.32 0.10
C TYR A 266 7.69 2.07 -0.78
N VAL A 267 8.83 1.38 -0.89
CA VAL A 267 8.94 0.13 -1.67
C VAL A 267 8.06 -0.96 -1.08
N ALA A 268 8.01 -1.11 0.25
CA ALA A 268 7.15 -2.08 0.94
C ALA A 268 5.67 -1.80 0.67
N TRP A 269 5.25 -0.53 0.77
CA TRP A 269 3.90 -0.11 0.41
C TRP A 269 3.59 -0.38 -1.07
N CYS A 270 4.55 -0.14 -1.97
CA CYS A 270 4.39 -0.45 -3.38
C CYS A 270 4.19 -1.94 -3.65
N LYS A 271 4.95 -2.78 -2.96
CA LYS A 271 4.87 -4.24 -3.08
C LYS A 271 3.46 -4.76 -2.79
N GLU A 272 2.74 -4.16 -1.85
CA GLU A 272 1.35 -4.55 -1.55
C GLU A 272 0.41 -4.37 -2.75
N TRP A 273 0.36 -3.18 -3.34
CA TRP A 273 -0.52 -2.96 -4.50
C TRP A 273 0.01 -3.64 -5.76
N ILE A 274 1.32 -3.87 -5.90
CA ILE A 274 1.88 -4.67 -7.00
C ILE A 274 1.35 -6.10 -6.91
N ASN A 275 1.46 -6.74 -5.75
CA ASN A 275 1.01 -8.12 -5.55
C ASN A 275 -0.50 -8.27 -5.79
N GLU A 276 -1.29 -7.33 -5.27
CA GLU A 276 -2.74 -7.33 -5.50
C GLU A 276 -3.09 -7.05 -6.97
N SER A 277 -2.34 -6.19 -7.65
CA SER A 277 -2.48 -5.95 -9.09
C SER A 277 -2.18 -7.23 -9.89
N ILE A 278 -1.12 -7.97 -9.54
CA ILE A 278 -0.81 -9.26 -10.17
C ILE A 278 -1.94 -10.28 -9.92
N ARG A 279 -2.51 -10.31 -8.71
CA ARG A 279 -3.61 -11.22 -8.35
C ARG A 279 -4.88 -10.96 -9.18
N VAL A 280 -5.28 -9.70 -9.33
CA VAL A 280 -6.50 -9.32 -10.06
C VAL A 280 -6.30 -9.32 -11.58
N MET A 281 -5.06 -9.26 -12.07
CA MET A 281 -4.75 -9.34 -13.51
C MET A 281 -4.99 -10.74 -14.06
N LYS A 282 -5.65 -10.86 -15.21
CA LYS A 282 -5.83 -12.12 -15.94
C LYS A 282 -4.48 -12.71 -16.42
N PRO A 283 -4.39 -14.02 -16.69
CA PRO A 283 -3.18 -14.64 -17.24
C PRO A 283 -2.67 -13.99 -18.55
N THR A 284 -3.59 -13.49 -19.39
CA THR A 284 -3.29 -12.78 -20.63
C THR A 284 -3.12 -11.27 -20.48
N GLY A 285 -3.26 -10.76 -19.25
CA GLY A 285 -3.29 -9.33 -18.95
C GLY A 285 -1.90 -8.70 -18.89
N THR A 286 -1.90 -7.38 -19.02
CA THR A 286 -0.69 -6.54 -18.96
C THR A 286 -0.91 -5.39 -17.99
N MET A 287 0.07 -5.11 -17.14
CA MET A 287 0.10 -3.92 -16.30
C MET A 287 1.18 -2.93 -16.76
N PHE A 288 0.88 -1.65 -16.63
CA PHE A 288 1.77 -0.54 -16.92
C PHE A 288 1.95 0.30 -15.66
N ILE A 289 3.19 0.46 -15.19
CA ILE A 289 3.52 1.24 -13.98
C ILE A 289 4.36 2.43 -14.39
N TYR A 290 3.81 3.64 -14.27
CA TYR A 290 4.54 4.87 -14.50
C TYR A 290 5.50 5.16 -13.33
N GLY A 291 6.60 5.86 -13.63
CA GLY A 291 7.53 6.30 -12.60
C GLY A 291 8.77 6.98 -13.15
N PHE A 292 9.52 7.59 -12.24
CA PHE A 292 10.89 7.99 -12.53
C PHE A 292 11.80 6.75 -12.57
N SER A 293 12.82 6.79 -13.42
CA SER A 293 13.65 5.61 -13.68
C SER A 293 14.35 5.10 -12.41
N GLU A 294 14.73 6.03 -11.55
CA GLU A 294 15.38 5.79 -10.26
C GLU A 294 14.46 5.04 -9.30
N ILE A 295 13.19 5.46 -9.20
CA ILE A 295 12.19 4.81 -8.34
C ILE A 295 11.77 3.45 -8.92
N LEU A 296 11.53 3.39 -10.23
CA LEU A 296 11.16 2.16 -10.91
C LEU A 296 12.27 1.11 -10.88
N ALA A 297 13.55 1.50 -10.75
CA ALA A 297 14.63 0.55 -10.55
C ALA A 297 14.41 -0.28 -9.28
N HIS A 298 14.08 0.38 -8.16
CA HIS A 298 13.75 -0.30 -6.91
C HIS A 298 12.49 -1.17 -7.04
N LEU A 299 11.43 -0.65 -7.64
CA LEU A 299 10.18 -1.41 -7.80
C LEU A 299 10.32 -2.59 -8.77
N SER A 300 11.19 -2.49 -9.78
CA SER A 300 11.33 -3.53 -10.80
C SER A 300 11.79 -4.87 -10.23
N VAL A 301 12.59 -4.84 -9.16
CA VAL A 301 13.08 -6.03 -8.46
C VAL A 301 11.96 -6.74 -7.71
N GLU A 302 10.99 -5.97 -7.20
CA GLU A 302 9.84 -6.49 -6.46
C GLU A 302 8.74 -7.09 -7.37
N ILE A 303 8.85 -6.95 -8.70
CA ILE A 303 7.86 -7.48 -9.66
C ILE A 303 8.31 -8.88 -10.12
N PRO A 304 7.67 -9.97 -9.66
CA PRO A 304 8.13 -11.36 -9.87
C PRO A 304 7.64 -11.98 -11.19
N ILE A 305 7.17 -11.16 -12.13
CA ILE A 305 6.66 -11.60 -13.43
C ILE A 305 7.48 -11.01 -14.57
N ASN A 306 7.20 -11.46 -15.80
CA ASN A 306 7.88 -10.94 -16.99
C ASN A 306 7.64 -9.44 -17.12
N LYS A 307 8.68 -8.71 -17.50
CA LYS A 307 8.63 -7.25 -17.60
C LYS A 307 9.55 -6.71 -18.67
N ARG A 308 9.18 -5.56 -19.21
CA ARG A 308 9.96 -4.76 -20.15
C ARG A 308 9.90 -3.30 -19.75
N TRP A 309 11.02 -2.61 -19.96
CA TRP A 309 11.13 -1.18 -19.73
C TRP A 309 10.68 -0.43 -20.98
N LEU A 310 9.75 0.51 -20.82
CA LEU A 310 9.39 1.50 -21.83
C LEU A 310 9.80 2.89 -21.35
N ILE A 311 10.08 3.77 -22.30
CA ILE A 311 10.46 5.16 -22.05
C ILE A 311 9.39 6.06 -22.65
N TRP A 312 8.76 6.90 -21.83
CA TRP A 312 7.96 8.01 -22.30
C TRP A 312 8.82 9.27 -22.39
N HIS A 313 9.25 9.61 -23.60
CA HIS A 313 10.02 10.82 -23.88
C HIS A 313 9.08 12.00 -24.12
N TYR A 314 9.19 13.04 -23.29
CA TYR A 314 8.43 14.26 -23.47
C TYR A 314 8.98 15.03 -24.67
N THR A 315 8.10 15.55 -25.54
CA THR A 315 8.55 16.32 -26.72
C THR A 315 8.57 17.83 -26.50
N ASN A 316 8.14 18.31 -25.33
CA ASN A 316 7.84 19.73 -25.06
C ASN A 316 8.07 20.19 -23.61
N LYS A 317 8.72 19.37 -22.77
CA LYS A 317 8.93 19.67 -21.34
C LYS A 317 10.41 19.86 -21.05
N ASN A 318 10.75 21.03 -20.51
CA ASN A 318 12.09 21.36 -20.06
C ASN A 318 12.10 21.51 -18.52
N VAL A 319 13.21 21.13 -17.88
CA VAL A 319 13.45 21.36 -16.44
C VAL A 319 14.38 22.56 -16.30
N ALA A 320 14.03 23.53 -15.46
CA ALA A 320 14.71 24.82 -15.35
C ALA A 320 16.10 24.78 -14.66
N SER A 321 16.70 23.60 -14.49
CA SER A 321 18.04 23.47 -13.91
C SER A 321 19.11 23.40 -15.00
N LEU A 322 20.13 24.24 -14.89
CA LEU A 322 21.28 24.29 -15.82
C LEU A 322 22.52 23.56 -15.28
N ASN A 323 22.46 23.01 -14.06
CA ASN A 323 23.64 22.49 -13.37
C ASN A 323 23.89 20.98 -13.59
N PHE A 324 23.06 20.29 -14.39
CA PHE A 324 23.23 18.86 -14.72
C PHE A 324 22.40 18.42 -15.94
N TRP A 325 22.47 17.13 -16.30
CA TRP A 325 21.64 16.51 -17.33
C TRP A 325 20.15 16.68 -17.02
N GLN A 326 19.40 17.20 -17.99
CA GLN A 326 17.97 17.45 -17.84
C GLN A 326 17.16 16.17 -18.04
N ARG A 327 16.11 16.00 -17.24
CA ARG A 327 15.14 14.91 -17.39
C ARG A 327 14.23 15.19 -18.58
N SER A 328 14.35 14.37 -19.62
CA SER A 328 13.52 14.42 -20.83
C SER A 328 12.48 13.30 -20.92
N HIS A 329 12.45 12.41 -19.93
CA HIS A 329 11.54 11.26 -19.94
C HIS A 329 11.03 10.83 -18.56
N GLU A 330 9.94 10.08 -18.61
CA GLU A 330 9.47 9.18 -17.57
C GLU A 330 9.63 7.73 -18.05
N ALA A 331 9.70 6.78 -17.13
CA ALA A 331 9.77 5.36 -17.43
C ALA A 331 8.42 4.69 -17.16
N ILE A 332 8.19 3.57 -17.84
CA ILE A 332 7.00 2.74 -17.66
C ILE A 332 7.46 1.29 -17.61
N ILE A 333 7.17 0.59 -16.51
CA ILE A 333 7.32 -0.86 -16.47
C ILE A 333 6.08 -1.47 -17.13
N CYS A 334 6.27 -2.18 -18.24
CA CYS A 334 5.25 -3.04 -18.85
C CYS A 334 5.47 -4.46 -18.35
N ALA A 335 4.56 -5.01 -17.56
CA ALA A 335 4.69 -6.32 -16.94
C ALA A 335 3.49 -7.24 -17.27
N TRP A 336 3.76 -8.53 -17.45
CA TRP A 336 2.78 -9.55 -17.84
C TRP A 336 3.10 -10.90 -17.21
N LYS A 337 2.08 -11.76 -17.10
CA LYS A 337 2.23 -13.13 -16.57
C LYS A 337 2.86 -14.04 -17.63
N ASP A 338 2.05 -14.66 -18.48
CA ASP A 338 2.49 -15.72 -19.39
C ASP A 338 2.59 -15.20 -20.83
N ARG A 339 1.44 -15.08 -21.50
CA ARG A 339 1.33 -14.65 -22.90
C ARG A 339 0.42 -13.44 -22.99
N PRO A 340 0.97 -12.22 -23.05
CA PRO A 340 0.17 -11.01 -23.07
C PRO A 340 -0.55 -10.88 -24.40
N ILE A 341 -1.75 -10.28 -24.36
CA ILE A 341 -2.36 -9.72 -25.57
C ILE A 341 -1.48 -8.56 -26.02
N PHE A 342 -1.13 -8.55 -27.32
CA PHE A 342 -0.42 -7.44 -27.92
C PHE A 342 -0.97 -7.10 -29.31
N ASN A 343 -1.74 -6.02 -29.38
CA ASN A 343 -2.36 -5.52 -30.60
C ASN A 343 -1.38 -4.68 -31.41
N ARG A 344 -0.31 -5.31 -31.91
CA ARG A 344 0.82 -4.59 -32.54
C ARG A 344 0.39 -3.61 -33.63
N ASP A 345 -0.63 -3.98 -34.41
CA ASP A 345 -1.08 -3.23 -35.59
C ASP A 345 -1.89 -1.99 -35.20
N ASP A 346 -2.59 -2.04 -34.05
CA ASP A 346 -3.40 -0.95 -33.54
C ASP A 346 -2.55 0.18 -32.93
N VAL A 347 -1.24 -0.05 -32.72
CA VAL A 347 -0.31 0.89 -32.07
C VAL A 347 0.97 1.15 -32.87
N ARG A 348 0.92 0.90 -34.18
CA ARG A 348 2.03 1.21 -35.09
C ARG A 348 2.40 2.69 -35.07
N GLU A 349 3.61 2.98 -35.51
CA GLU A 349 4.16 4.32 -35.56
C GLU A 349 4.44 4.74 -37.00
N PRO A 350 4.24 6.01 -37.37
CA PRO A 350 4.66 6.50 -38.67
C PRO A 350 6.13 6.19 -38.94
N TYR A 351 6.43 5.81 -40.18
CA TYR A 351 7.81 5.78 -40.64
C TYR A 351 8.37 7.21 -40.73
N THR A 352 9.69 7.35 -40.61
CA THR A 352 10.34 8.58 -41.03
C THR A 352 10.42 8.60 -42.57
N GLU A 353 10.33 9.77 -43.18
CA GLU A 353 10.46 9.92 -44.63
C GLU A 353 11.79 9.34 -45.14
N GLY A 354 12.89 9.63 -44.43
CA GLY A 354 14.21 9.09 -44.75
C GLY A 354 14.27 7.57 -44.71
N PHE A 355 13.50 6.91 -43.82
CA PHE A 355 13.43 5.45 -43.80
C PHE A 355 12.62 4.91 -44.98
N LEU A 356 11.48 5.51 -45.33
CA LEU A 356 10.69 5.08 -46.49
C LEU A 356 11.52 5.20 -47.77
N ASN A 357 12.12 6.37 -48.01
CA ASN A 357 12.97 6.64 -49.17
C ASN A 357 14.22 5.74 -49.19
N GLY A 358 14.73 5.41 -48.00
CA GLY A 358 15.96 4.65 -47.84
C GLY A 358 15.80 3.12 -47.91
N ALA A 359 14.62 2.57 -47.61
CA ALA A 359 14.44 1.14 -47.40
C ALA A 359 13.25 0.51 -48.14
N ALA A 360 12.14 1.23 -48.37
CA ALA A 360 10.97 0.66 -49.02
C ALA A 360 11.28 0.31 -50.50
N GLY A 361 10.96 -0.92 -50.90
CA GLY A 361 11.18 -1.40 -52.27
C GLY A 361 12.63 -1.79 -52.60
N LYS A 362 13.58 -1.61 -51.68
CA LYS A 362 14.97 -2.05 -51.90
C LYS A 362 15.13 -3.54 -51.67
N VAL A 363 15.80 -4.20 -52.61
CA VAL A 363 16.26 -5.59 -52.49
C VAL A 363 17.45 -5.61 -51.52
N ARG A 364 17.37 -6.42 -50.47
CA ARG A 364 18.52 -6.69 -49.59
C ARG A 364 19.07 -8.07 -49.92
N LYS A 365 20.38 -8.13 -50.19
CA LYS A 365 21.11 -9.40 -50.29
C LYS A 365 20.95 -10.14 -48.96
N GLY A 366 20.49 -11.39 -49.03
CA GLY A 366 20.29 -12.18 -47.83
C GLY A 366 21.62 -12.42 -47.12
N THR A 367 21.74 -11.94 -45.89
CA THR A 367 22.92 -12.20 -45.06
C THR A 367 22.72 -13.53 -44.36
N ILE A 368 23.58 -14.50 -44.62
CA ILE A 368 23.57 -15.80 -43.94
C ILE A 368 23.97 -15.56 -42.47
N GLY A 369 23.12 -15.94 -41.52
CA GLY A 369 23.35 -15.66 -40.09
C GLY A 369 22.16 -16.02 -39.19
N ARG A 370 22.11 -15.43 -37.99
CA ARG A 370 21.16 -15.76 -36.90
C ARG A 370 19.67 -15.74 -37.30
N PHE A 371 19.32 -15.05 -38.39
CA PHE A 371 17.93 -14.84 -38.84
C PHE A 371 17.64 -15.32 -40.27
N SER A 372 18.63 -15.84 -41.01
CA SER A 372 18.42 -16.40 -42.36
C SER A 372 19.41 -17.52 -42.64
N LYS A 373 18.88 -18.72 -42.95
CA LYS A 373 19.67 -19.91 -43.26
C LYS A 373 20.10 -20.01 -44.72
N ASN A 374 19.37 -19.33 -45.62
CA ASN A 374 19.44 -19.62 -47.06
C ASN A 374 19.94 -18.44 -47.91
N GLY A 375 20.38 -17.33 -47.29
CA GLY A 375 20.91 -16.17 -48.03
C GLY A 375 19.89 -15.53 -48.99
N THR A 376 18.60 -15.78 -48.77
CA THR A 376 17.52 -15.38 -49.69
C THR A 376 17.40 -13.86 -49.74
N GLU A 377 17.35 -13.31 -50.95
CA GLU A 377 17.11 -11.90 -51.15
C GLU A 377 15.68 -11.55 -50.71
N THR A 378 15.54 -10.43 -50.00
CA THR A 378 14.23 -9.96 -49.52
C THR A 378 14.00 -8.53 -49.97
N VAL A 379 12.81 -8.23 -50.47
CA VAL A 379 12.36 -6.86 -50.70
C VAL A 379 11.62 -6.38 -49.47
N TYR A 380 12.07 -5.26 -48.89
CA TYR A 380 11.36 -4.67 -47.77
C TYR A 380 10.11 -3.93 -48.27
N LYS A 381 8.93 -4.48 -47.94
CA LYS A 381 7.64 -3.81 -48.16
C LYS A 381 7.23 -3.09 -46.88
N ALA A 382 7.16 -1.76 -46.93
CA ALA A 382 6.66 -0.96 -45.82
C ALA A 382 5.19 -1.31 -45.55
N HIS A 383 4.83 -1.45 -44.27
CA HIS A 383 3.45 -1.72 -43.88
C HIS A 383 2.65 -0.42 -43.95
N GLU A 384 1.45 -0.44 -44.53
CA GLU A 384 0.62 0.76 -44.72
C GLU A 384 0.31 1.48 -43.40
N GLY A 385 0.02 0.73 -42.34
CA GLY A 385 -0.19 1.27 -40.99
C GLY A 385 1.07 1.77 -40.27
N GLY A 386 2.27 1.73 -40.90
CA GLY A 386 3.51 2.23 -40.31
C GLY A 386 4.44 1.17 -39.71
N ALA A 387 5.52 1.63 -39.08
CA ALA A 387 6.49 0.81 -38.36
C ALA A 387 5.87 0.12 -37.14
N LEU A 388 6.47 -0.99 -36.72
CA LEU A 388 6.11 -1.61 -35.44
C LEU A 388 6.37 -0.65 -34.27
N PRO A 389 5.54 -0.70 -33.20
CA PRO A 389 5.73 0.12 -32.01
C PRO A 389 7.12 -0.09 -31.40
N ARG A 390 7.71 1.00 -30.92
CA ARG A 390 9.01 1.01 -30.25
C ARG A 390 8.84 1.14 -28.73
N ASP A 391 9.89 0.82 -27.99
CA ASP A 391 9.94 0.95 -26.53
C ASP A 391 10.21 2.40 -26.07
N VAL A 392 10.51 3.32 -26.99
CA VAL A 392 10.55 4.77 -26.72
C VAL A 392 9.31 5.43 -27.33
N ILE A 393 8.36 5.79 -26.47
CA ILE A 393 7.11 6.46 -26.81
C ILE A 393 7.32 7.97 -26.75
N LYS A 394 7.08 8.65 -27.88
CA LYS A 394 7.24 10.11 -28.00
C LYS A 394 5.88 10.77 -28.02
N ILE A 395 5.44 11.30 -26.88
CA ILE A 395 4.16 11.99 -26.71
C ILE A 395 4.40 13.25 -25.87
N PRO A 396 3.86 14.42 -26.25
CA PRO A 396 3.99 15.64 -25.44
C PRO A 396 3.44 15.46 -24.02
N ALA A 397 4.10 16.07 -23.04
CA ALA A 397 3.54 16.23 -21.70
C ALA A 397 2.52 17.38 -21.65
N LEU A 398 1.65 17.39 -20.64
CA LEU A 398 0.67 18.46 -20.39
C LEU A 398 1.32 19.69 -19.74
N ALA A 399 2.25 20.30 -20.48
CA ALA A 399 3.09 21.42 -20.08
C ALA A 399 3.25 22.43 -21.24
N GLY A 400 3.59 23.69 -20.91
CA GLY A 400 3.88 24.72 -21.91
C GLY A 400 2.73 25.03 -22.86
N GLY A 401 1.48 24.93 -22.40
CA GLY A 401 0.28 25.12 -23.24
C GLY A 401 -0.21 23.86 -23.97
N ALA A 402 0.60 22.82 -24.08
CA ALA A 402 0.14 21.52 -24.54
C ALA A 402 -0.81 20.89 -23.51
N GLY A 403 -1.87 20.22 -23.98
CA GLY A 403 -2.86 19.59 -23.10
C GLY A 403 -3.94 20.54 -22.55
N MET A 404 -3.97 21.80 -22.99
CA MET A 404 -5.01 22.78 -22.61
C MET A 404 -6.44 22.42 -23.08
N ILE A 405 -6.64 21.29 -23.74
CA ILE A 405 -7.97 20.78 -24.10
C ILE A 405 -8.43 19.63 -23.19
N GLU A 406 -7.52 19.00 -22.43
CA GLU A 406 -7.80 17.80 -21.65
C GLU A 406 -7.52 17.94 -20.14
N ARG A 407 -7.04 19.11 -19.69
CA ARG A 407 -6.80 19.38 -18.26
C ARG A 407 -8.01 20.08 -17.62
N TRP A 408 -8.80 19.33 -16.86
CA TRP A 408 -9.97 19.83 -16.14
C TRP A 408 -9.60 20.37 -14.75
N PHE A 409 -10.46 21.21 -14.20
CA PHE A 409 -10.21 21.95 -12.95
C PHE A 409 -11.44 21.95 -12.05
N LEU A 410 -11.24 21.93 -10.73
CA LEU A 410 -12.31 22.17 -9.76
C LEU A 410 -12.17 23.59 -9.19
N CYS A 411 -13.22 24.39 -9.30
CA CYS A 411 -13.30 25.69 -8.65
C CYS A 411 -13.96 25.54 -7.27
N LYS A 412 -13.22 25.78 -6.18
CA LYS A 412 -13.77 25.77 -4.83
C LYS A 412 -14.72 26.95 -4.59
N THR A 413 -14.43 28.10 -5.18
CA THR A 413 -15.27 29.31 -5.05
C THR A 413 -16.65 29.13 -5.70
N CYS A 414 -16.72 28.45 -6.85
CA CYS A 414 -17.99 28.19 -7.56
C CYS A 414 -18.61 26.84 -7.21
N ASP A 415 -17.90 26.00 -6.47
CA ASP A 415 -18.21 24.60 -6.22
C ASP A 415 -18.58 23.79 -7.49
N ASP A 416 -17.88 24.03 -8.61
CA ASP A 416 -18.09 23.28 -9.87
C ASP A 416 -16.77 22.95 -10.57
N VAL A 417 -16.82 21.90 -11.38
CA VAL A 417 -15.74 21.47 -12.26
C VAL A 417 -15.94 22.06 -13.65
N PHE A 418 -14.90 22.70 -14.18
CA PHE A 418 -14.94 23.41 -15.46
C PHE A 418 -13.88 22.90 -16.44
N GLU A 419 -14.15 23.10 -17.73
CA GLU A 419 -13.25 22.72 -18.81
C GLU A 419 -12.12 23.76 -18.98
N PRO A 420 -10.95 23.39 -19.51
CA PRO A 420 -9.81 24.30 -19.55
C PRO A 420 -10.01 25.60 -20.36
N ARG A 421 -11.00 25.66 -21.26
CA ARG A 421 -11.36 26.88 -22.01
C ARG A 421 -11.95 27.96 -21.11
N GLU A 422 -12.53 27.57 -19.97
CA GLU A 422 -13.17 28.49 -19.04
C GLU A 422 -12.21 29.04 -17.99
N LEU A 423 -10.92 28.63 -18.00
CA LEU A 423 -9.94 29.01 -16.99
C LEU A 423 -9.84 30.53 -16.76
N LYS A 424 -9.97 31.34 -17.82
CA LYS A 424 -9.98 32.82 -17.72
C LYS A 424 -11.11 33.36 -16.84
N LYS A 425 -12.26 32.69 -16.80
CA LYS A 425 -13.41 33.07 -15.97
C LYS A 425 -13.16 32.83 -14.48
N HIS A 426 -12.14 32.03 -14.14
CA HIS A 426 -11.83 31.61 -12.77
C HIS A 426 -10.48 32.14 -12.26
N GLU A 427 -9.85 33.13 -12.92
CA GLU A 427 -8.51 33.63 -12.58
C GLU A 427 -8.36 34.13 -11.12
N LYS A 428 -9.46 34.59 -10.51
CA LYS A 428 -9.50 35.07 -9.12
C LYS A 428 -10.10 34.06 -8.13
N HIS A 429 -10.41 32.86 -8.59
CA HIS A 429 -11.02 31.82 -7.76
C HIS A 429 -9.98 30.85 -7.20
N GLU A 430 -10.35 30.17 -6.13
CA GLU A 430 -9.57 29.04 -5.62
C GLU A 430 -9.78 27.82 -6.52
N ILE A 431 -8.73 27.41 -7.24
CA ILE A 431 -8.79 26.32 -8.22
C ILE A 431 -7.91 25.15 -7.76
N ILE A 432 -8.50 23.96 -7.74
CA ILE A 432 -7.76 22.70 -7.63
C ILE A 432 -7.39 22.19 -9.02
N LYS A 433 -6.10 21.86 -9.16
CA LYS A 433 -5.48 21.28 -10.34
C LYS A 433 -4.63 20.08 -9.92
N HIS A 434 -4.72 18.99 -10.67
CA HIS A 434 -3.81 17.86 -10.47
C HIS A 434 -2.39 18.20 -10.97
N PRO A 435 -1.34 17.95 -10.17
CA PRO A 435 0.02 18.39 -10.50
C PRO A 435 0.63 17.64 -11.69
N THR A 436 0.26 16.36 -11.87
CA THR A 436 0.98 15.42 -12.75
C THR A 436 0.08 14.60 -13.67
N GLN A 437 -1.07 15.14 -14.10
CA GLN A 437 -2.00 14.44 -15.01
C GLN A 437 -1.29 13.94 -16.28
N LYS A 438 -1.53 12.68 -16.66
CA LYS A 438 -0.97 12.03 -17.85
C LYS A 438 -1.75 12.37 -19.12
N PRO A 439 -1.07 12.45 -20.30
CA PRO A 439 -1.74 12.69 -21.58
C PRO A 439 -2.69 11.57 -21.97
N LEU A 440 -3.85 11.91 -22.57
CA LEU A 440 -4.81 10.91 -23.05
C LEU A 440 -4.22 10.02 -24.13
N GLU A 441 -3.42 10.58 -25.04
CA GLU A 441 -2.80 9.83 -26.14
C GLU A 441 -1.89 8.70 -25.63
N LEU A 442 -1.12 8.96 -24.56
CA LEU A 442 -0.25 7.98 -23.93
C LEU A 442 -1.08 6.84 -23.34
N SER A 443 -2.09 7.19 -22.53
CA SER A 443 -2.99 6.22 -21.91
C SER A 443 -3.72 5.37 -22.95
N ARG A 444 -4.23 6.00 -24.02
CA ARG A 444 -4.87 5.29 -25.15
C ARG A 444 -3.92 4.29 -25.80
N LYS A 445 -2.68 4.71 -26.10
CA LYS A 445 -1.69 3.83 -26.74
C LYS A 445 -1.36 2.61 -25.86
N LEU A 446 -1.16 2.80 -24.56
CA LEU A 446 -0.89 1.70 -23.63
C LEU A 446 -2.08 0.74 -23.55
N ILE A 447 -3.29 1.25 -23.29
CA ILE A 447 -4.51 0.45 -23.17
C ILE A 447 -4.77 -0.33 -24.48
N LEU A 448 -4.77 0.37 -25.62
CA LEU A 448 -5.03 -0.22 -26.93
C LEU A 448 -4.02 -1.32 -27.27
N SER A 449 -2.75 -1.17 -26.85
CA SER A 449 -1.71 -2.17 -27.13
C SER A 449 -1.98 -3.52 -26.47
N ALA A 450 -2.70 -3.57 -25.34
CA ALA A 450 -2.82 -4.77 -24.51
C ALA A 450 -4.25 -5.28 -24.30
N MET A 451 -5.26 -4.56 -24.78
CA MET A 451 -6.66 -4.86 -24.51
C MET A 451 -7.22 -6.00 -25.40
N PRO A 452 -8.04 -6.94 -24.89
CA PRO A 452 -8.86 -7.80 -25.75
C PRO A 452 -9.78 -7.02 -26.69
N ARG A 453 -10.19 -7.65 -27.80
CA ARG A 453 -11.02 -6.99 -28.83
C ARG A 453 -12.45 -6.65 -28.36
N LYS A 454 -12.97 -7.37 -27.36
CA LYS A 454 -14.31 -7.22 -26.78
C LYS A 454 -14.25 -7.30 -25.26
N GLU A 455 -15.11 -6.52 -24.60
CA GLU A 455 -15.41 -6.62 -23.15
C GLU A 455 -14.19 -6.56 -22.22
N GLY A 456 -13.19 -5.76 -22.59
CA GLY A 456 -12.01 -5.60 -21.77
C GLY A 456 -12.24 -4.73 -20.54
N VAL A 457 -11.52 -5.05 -19.46
CA VAL A 457 -11.59 -4.32 -18.18
C VAL A 457 -10.24 -3.66 -17.88
N VAL A 458 -10.23 -2.33 -17.84
CA VAL A 458 -9.11 -1.49 -17.38
C VAL A 458 -9.23 -1.24 -15.88
N LEU A 459 -8.17 -1.51 -15.13
CA LEU A 459 -8.07 -1.13 -13.72
C LEU A 459 -7.08 0.02 -13.54
N VAL A 460 -7.48 1.04 -12.81
CA VAL A 460 -6.67 2.23 -12.50
C VAL A 460 -6.63 2.44 -10.99
N PRO A 461 -5.62 1.88 -10.29
CA PRO A 461 -5.56 1.95 -8.82
C PRO A 461 -5.34 3.36 -8.24
N PHE A 462 -4.80 4.28 -9.04
CA PHE A 462 -4.54 5.67 -8.67
C PHE A 462 -5.07 6.59 -9.78
N VAL A 463 -6.35 6.96 -9.69
CA VAL A 463 -7.07 7.62 -10.79
C VAL A 463 -6.63 9.06 -11.02
N GLY A 464 -6.33 9.80 -9.96
CA GLY A 464 -6.14 11.25 -10.04
C GLY A 464 -7.35 11.91 -10.71
N THR A 465 -7.11 12.72 -11.75
CA THR A 465 -8.18 13.37 -12.53
C THR A 465 -8.76 12.51 -13.66
N GLY A 466 -8.38 11.23 -13.75
CA GLY A 466 -9.10 10.22 -14.52
C GLY A 466 -8.70 10.05 -15.98
N SER A 467 -7.54 10.54 -16.42
CA SER A 467 -7.05 10.40 -17.81
C SER A 467 -7.14 8.96 -18.34
N GLU A 468 -6.71 7.98 -17.54
CA GLU A 468 -6.68 6.56 -17.90
C GLU A 468 -8.09 5.97 -18.01
N CYS A 469 -9.00 6.36 -17.10
CA CYS A 469 -10.42 5.97 -17.14
C CYS A 469 -11.12 6.58 -18.37
N VAL A 470 -10.80 7.84 -18.68
CA VAL A 470 -11.31 8.55 -19.87
C VAL A 470 -10.81 7.85 -21.14
N ALA A 471 -9.53 7.52 -21.22
CA ALA A 471 -8.95 6.77 -22.34
C ALA A 471 -9.61 5.38 -22.51
N ALA A 472 -9.87 4.67 -21.42
CA ALA A 472 -10.62 3.41 -21.45
C ALA A 472 -12.01 3.60 -22.05
N LYS A 473 -12.75 4.62 -21.61
CA LYS A 473 -14.08 4.97 -22.13
C LYS A 473 -14.04 5.34 -23.62
N GLU A 474 -13.07 6.15 -24.05
CA GLU A 474 -12.91 6.53 -25.47
C GLU A 474 -12.71 5.30 -26.37
N LEU A 475 -12.01 4.28 -25.87
CA LEU A 475 -11.75 3.01 -26.55
C LEU A 475 -12.89 2.00 -26.42
N GLY A 476 -14.01 2.38 -25.80
CA GLY A 476 -15.17 1.53 -25.57
C GLY A 476 -14.90 0.37 -24.59
N GLN A 477 -13.93 0.52 -23.69
CA GLN A 477 -13.57 -0.47 -22.67
C GLN A 477 -14.21 -0.12 -21.33
N SER A 478 -14.49 -1.14 -20.52
CA SER A 478 -14.92 -0.91 -19.14
C SER A 478 -13.73 -0.52 -18.29
N TYR A 479 -13.96 0.32 -17.27
CA TYR A 479 -12.92 0.69 -16.31
C TYR A 479 -13.36 0.49 -14.86
N ILE A 480 -12.39 0.34 -13.96
CA ILE A 480 -12.55 0.39 -12.51
C ILE A 480 -11.44 1.29 -11.98
N GLY A 481 -11.80 2.32 -11.22
CA GLY A 481 -10.83 3.28 -10.67
C GLY A 481 -10.92 3.42 -9.16
N PHE A 482 -9.79 3.66 -8.49
CA PHE A 482 -9.74 4.03 -7.07
C PHE A 482 -9.04 5.38 -6.89
N GLU A 483 -9.60 6.21 -6.01
CA GLU A 483 -9.04 7.52 -5.68
C GLU A 483 -9.37 7.86 -4.23
N ILE A 484 -8.41 8.42 -3.51
CA ILE A 484 -8.58 8.79 -2.11
C ILE A 484 -9.02 10.26 -1.95
N ASN A 485 -8.72 11.10 -2.94
CA ASN A 485 -9.07 12.51 -2.94
C ASN A 485 -10.45 12.74 -3.60
N PRO A 486 -11.49 13.12 -2.83
CA PRO A 486 -12.83 13.32 -3.37
C PRO A 486 -12.91 14.47 -4.40
N ASP A 487 -12.03 15.46 -4.32
CA ASP A 487 -12.00 16.55 -5.31
C ASP A 487 -11.52 16.07 -6.67
N TYR A 488 -10.54 15.15 -6.69
CA TYR A 488 -10.07 14.54 -7.93
C TYR A 488 -11.12 13.65 -8.56
N ILE A 489 -11.91 12.92 -7.76
CA ILE A 489 -13.07 12.17 -8.25
C ILE A 489 -14.07 13.08 -8.94
N ARG A 490 -14.43 14.23 -8.33
CA ARG A 490 -15.34 15.19 -8.95
C ARG A 490 -14.85 15.64 -10.34
N ILE A 491 -13.56 15.94 -10.44
CA ILE A 491 -12.94 16.32 -11.72
C ILE A 491 -13.04 15.18 -12.72
N ALA A 492 -12.64 13.97 -12.33
CA ALA A 492 -12.65 12.79 -13.17
C ALA A 492 -14.06 12.43 -13.66
N GLU A 493 -15.07 12.50 -12.80
CA GLU A 493 -16.46 12.20 -13.16
C GLU A 493 -17.04 13.21 -14.16
N LYS A 494 -16.76 14.51 -13.99
CA LYS A 494 -17.18 15.54 -14.95
C LYS A 494 -16.49 15.33 -16.29
N PHE A 495 -15.19 15.02 -16.28
CA PHE A 495 -14.43 14.72 -17.50
C PHE A 495 -15.04 13.50 -18.21
N LEU A 496 -15.20 12.39 -17.50
CA LEU A 496 -15.84 11.18 -18.01
C LEU A 496 -17.23 11.44 -18.58
N LYS A 497 -18.07 12.24 -17.92
CA LYS A 497 -19.42 12.57 -18.40
C LYS A 497 -19.41 13.28 -19.75
N ASN A 498 -18.42 14.15 -19.98
CA ASN A 498 -18.29 14.94 -21.19
C ASN A 498 -17.50 14.25 -22.31
N THR A 499 -16.79 13.17 -22.00
CA THR A 499 -16.12 12.34 -23.00
C THR A 499 -17.10 11.43 -23.75
N ARG A 500 -17.01 11.43 -25.08
CA ARG A 500 -17.74 10.51 -25.96
C ARG A 500 -16.87 9.31 -26.33
N ILE A 501 -17.51 8.18 -26.64
CA ILE A 501 -16.81 7.02 -27.19
C ILE A 501 -16.34 7.38 -28.61
N THR A 502 -15.08 7.12 -28.91
CA THR A 502 -14.56 7.30 -30.27
C THR A 502 -15.15 6.18 -31.12
N PRO A 503 -15.88 6.48 -32.21
CA PRO A 503 -16.30 5.43 -33.13
C PRO A 503 -15.04 4.71 -33.61
N ARG A 504 -14.99 3.38 -33.49
CA ARG A 504 -13.97 2.61 -34.21
C ARG A 504 -14.21 2.92 -35.69
N LEU A 505 -13.32 3.72 -36.27
CA LEU A 505 -13.16 3.80 -37.72
C LEU A 505 -12.73 2.38 -38.14
N PHE A 506 -13.73 1.55 -38.46
CA PHE A 506 -13.52 0.30 -39.16
C PHE A 506 -13.40 0.59 -40.65
#